data_AF-A0A6B0SX21-F1
#
_entry.id   AF-A0A6B0SX21-F1
#
_cell.length_a   1.000
_cell.length_b   1.000
_cell.length_c   1.000
_cell.angle_alpha   90.00
_cell.angle_beta   90.00
_cell.angle_gamma   90.00
#
_symmetry.space_group_name_H-M   'P 1'
#
loop_
_entity.id
_entity.type
_entity.pdbx_description
1 polymer ?
#
loop_
_entity_poly.entity_id
_entity_poly.type
_entity_poly.pdbx_seq_one_letter_code
_entity_poly.pdbx_strand_id
1 'polypeptide(L)'
;MRAARALFASAAVVLVVVVVAAGALPGAVSDPTERVRAPGPVDIEELAVKPGAVSGGTAELDLQAQVSHRGNPTQNVSVRFRAIDADSGLLATEQRASLGELTEDGWHAANATLRVERSGGYVLEATLFRDGRPVDTTRREVSGMEALTPEYARTGVSFTEQGTVPTVLVSVESVADNRTTLQIETSLTNRGDEPSDDLRTVVVVRQAESNVVAGSAETDVGQIREGRTERTTATVTVPSDYNYYVDVSLYRDGVLLDSTRSVANLDPTQRIQANVTETEVAFEVSDFEGEQPTGERPTDTEGGESGGGIPGFGLGLGIGAVVLALAVASVRRSTNE
;
A
#
# COMPACT_ATOMS: atom_id res chain seq x y z
N MET A 1 -73.32 60.76 -23.28
CA MET A 1 -72.14 61.30 -22.55
C MET A 1 -71.80 60.62 -21.21
N ARG A 2 -72.67 59.80 -20.59
CA ARG A 2 -72.36 59.11 -19.31
C ARG A 2 -71.51 57.84 -19.46
N ALA A 3 -71.70 57.06 -20.53
CA ALA A 3 -70.95 55.82 -20.77
C ALA A 3 -69.45 56.03 -21.07
N ALA A 4 -69.10 57.08 -21.81
CA ALA A 4 -67.70 57.39 -22.11
C ALA A 4 -66.89 57.75 -20.85
N ARG A 5 -67.47 58.53 -19.92
CA ARG A 5 -66.82 58.87 -18.65
C ARG A 5 -66.63 57.66 -17.73
N ALA A 6 -67.54 56.68 -17.77
CA ALA A 6 -67.43 55.44 -17.00
C ALA A 6 -66.27 54.55 -17.51
N LEU A 7 -66.08 54.46 -18.83
CA LEU A 7 -64.98 53.69 -19.44
C LEU A 7 -63.60 54.29 -19.17
N PHE A 8 -63.48 55.64 -19.21
CA PHE A 8 -62.23 56.31 -18.85
C PHE A 8 -61.91 56.21 -17.36
N ALA A 9 -62.93 56.28 -16.49
CA ALA A 9 -62.73 56.09 -15.05
C ALA A 9 -62.31 54.65 -14.71
N SER A 10 -62.91 53.64 -15.35
CA SER A 10 -62.51 52.24 -15.15
C SER A 10 -61.10 51.96 -15.66
N ALA A 11 -60.71 52.53 -16.81
CA ALA A 11 -59.36 52.37 -17.34
C ALA A 11 -58.31 53.00 -16.41
N ALA A 12 -58.58 54.18 -15.86
CA ALA A 12 -57.69 54.83 -14.91
C ALA A 12 -57.54 54.03 -13.60
N VAL A 13 -58.65 53.47 -13.08
CA VAL A 13 -58.61 52.62 -11.87
C VAL A 13 -57.82 51.34 -12.12
N VAL A 14 -58.01 50.68 -13.27
CA VAL A 14 -57.24 49.48 -13.63
C VAL A 14 -55.75 49.79 -13.75
N LEU A 15 -55.40 50.93 -14.36
CA LEU A 15 -54.01 51.34 -14.49
C LEU A 15 -53.37 51.61 -13.11
N VAL A 16 -54.08 52.28 -12.21
CA VAL A 16 -53.60 52.52 -10.84
C VAL A 16 -53.46 51.21 -10.07
N VAL A 17 -54.41 50.28 -10.20
CA VAL A 17 -54.33 48.96 -9.56
C VAL A 17 -53.15 48.15 -10.10
N VAL A 18 -52.87 48.20 -11.40
CA VAL A 18 -51.70 47.53 -11.99
C VAL A 18 -50.39 48.14 -11.50
N VAL A 19 -50.31 49.47 -11.40
CA VAL A 19 -49.11 50.16 -10.88
C VAL A 19 -48.89 49.87 -9.40
N VAL A 20 -49.95 49.87 -8.60
CA VAL A 20 -49.88 49.55 -7.16
C VAL A 20 -49.56 48.06 -6.94
N ALA A 21 -50.13 47.16 -7.74
CA ALA A 21 -49.82 45.74 -7.70
C ALA A 21 -48.37 45.44 -8.12
N ALA A 22 -47.84 46.19 -9.10
CA ALA A 22 -46.43 46.08 -9.49
C ALA A 22 -45.48 46.59 -8.39
N GLY A 23 -45.87 47.63 -7.64
CA GLY A 23 -45.08 48.15 -6.51
C GLY A 23 -45.18 47.34 -5.21
N ALA A 24 -46.20 46.49 -5.07
CA ALA A 24 -46.45 45.70 -3.86
C ALA A 24 -45.85 44.28 -3.90
N LEU A 25 -45.20 43.88 -5.02
CA LEU A 25 -44.45 42.63 -5.08
C LEU A 25 -43.05 42.83 -4.45
N PRO A 26 -42.74 42.19 -3.31
CA PRO A 26 -41.41 42.23 -2.74
C PRO A 26 -40.42 41.61 -3.75
N GLY A 27 -39.52 42.44 -4.28
CA GLY A 27 -38.49 42.03 -5.24
C GLY A 27 -38.67 42.50 -6.70
N ALA A 28 -39.74 43.23 -7.04
CA ALA A 28 -39.96 43.70 -8.43
C ALA A 28 -39.19 44.97 -8.82
N VAL A 29 -38.59 45.67 -7.85
CA VAL A 29 -37.73 46.84 -8.09
C VAL A 29 -36.32 46.48 -7.63
N SER A 30 -35.54 45.88 -8.53
CA SER A 30 -34.09 45.82 -8.37
C SER A 30 -33.54 47.23 -8.57
N ASP A 31 -32.77 47.73 -7.61
CA ASP A 31 -32.10 49.02 -7.72
C ASP A 31 -31.18 49.01 -8.97
N PRO A 32 -31.42 49.84 -10.00
CA PRO A 32 -30.61 49.83 -11.21
C PRO A 32 -29.16 50.31 -10.97
N THR A 33 -28.83 50.75 -9.75
CA THR A 33 -27.47 51.17 -9.38
C THR A 33 -26.61 50.03 -8.81
N GLU A 34 -27.17 48.85 -8.52
CA GLU A 34 -26.38 47.62 -8.34
C GLU A 34 -25.88 47.15 -9.71
N ARG A 35 -24.82 47.81 -10.20
CA ARG A 35 -24.00 47.24 -11.26
C ARG A 35 -23.57 45.86 -10.78
N VAL A 36 -24.04 44.79 -11.44
CA VAL A 36 -23.55 43.43 -11.25
C VAL A 36 -22.03 43.50 -11.42
N ARG A 37 -21.31 43.56 -10.31
CA ARG A 37 -19.86 43.63 -10.35
C ARG A 37 -19.39 42.26 -10.77
N ALA A 38 -18.52 42.20 -11.78
CA ALA A 38 -17.91 40.95 -12.17
C ALA A 38 -17.21 40.34 -10.93
N PRO A 39 -17.37 39.04 -10.66
CA PRO A 39 -16.64 38.37 -9.59
C PRO A 39 -15.14 38.59 -9.73
N GLY A 40 -14.42 38.59 -8.61
CA GLY A 40 -12.98 38.60 -8.61
C GLY A 40 -12.40 37.41 -9.41
N PRO A 41 -11.24 37.58 -10.08
CA PRO A 41 -10.48 36.44 -10.59
C PRO A 41 -10.07 35.52 -9.44
N VAL A 42 -10.06 34.22 -9.75
CA VAL A 42 -9.55 33.17 -8.87
C VAL A 42 -8.73 32.17 -9.69
N ASP A 43 -7.55 31.82 -9.19
CA ASP A 43 -6.58 30.96 -9.86
C ASP A 43 -5.88 30.07 -8.82
N ILE A 44 -5.36 28.91 -9.22
CA ILE A 44 -4.53 28.06 -8.36
C ILE A 44 -3.07 28.46 -8.56
N GLU A 45 -2.44 28.99 -7.52
CA GLU A 45 -1.02 29.39 -7.55
C GLU A 45 -0.09 28.21 -7.28
N GLU A 46 -0.50 27.29 -6.41
CA GLU A 46 0.32 26.16 -5.99
C GLU A 46 -0.52 24.93 -5.63
N LEU A 47 0.00 23.75 -5.96
CA LEU A 47 -0.46 22.46 -5.45
C LEU A 47 0.66 21.75 -4.67
N ALA A 48 0.56 21.80 -3.34
CA ALA A 48 1.44 21.09 -2.43
C ALA A 48 0.88 19.70 -2.12
N VAL A 49 1.80 18.74 -1.93
CA VAL A 49 1.46 17.33 -1.65
C VAL A 49 2.40 16.81 -0.57
N LYS A 50 1.86 16.13 0.43
CA LYS A 50 2.60 15.50 1.52
C LYS A 50 2.06 14.08 1.74
N PRO A 51 2.92 13.09 2.08
CA PRO A 51 2.42 11.79 2.54
C PRO A 51 1.73 11.92 3.90
N GLY A 52 0.55 11.29 4.02
CA GLY A 52 -0.18 11.07 5.26
C GLY A 52 0.09 9.68 5.84
N ALA A 53 -0.94 8.99 6.32
CA ALA A 53 -0.81 7.63 6.82
C ALA A 53 -0.43 6.63 5.72
N VAL A 54 0.50 5.70 6.02
CA VAL A 54 0.99 4.69 5.08
C VAL A 54 0.79 3.29 5.67
N SER A 55 0.06 2.44 4.94
CA SER A 55 -0.15 1.02 5.23
C SER A 55 0.63 0.15 4.24
N GLY A 56 0.58 -1.17 4.39
CA GLY A 56 1.28 -2.08 3.48
C GLY A 56 0.83 -1.97 2.02
N GLY A 57 -0.46 -1.73 1.80
CA GLY A 57 -1.06 -1.67 0.46
C GLY A 57 -1.57 -0.29 0.02
N THR A 58 -1.68 0.69 0.93
CA THR A 58 -2.23 2.01 0.60
C THR A 58 -1.44 3.14 1.23
N ALA A 59 -1.47 4.31 0.60
CA ALA A 59 -0.96 5.56 1.16
C ALA A 59 -2.03 6.65 1.10
N GLU A 60 -2.03 7.52 2.09
CA GLU A 60 -2.74 8.78 2.05
C GLU A 60 -1.83 9.87 1.50
N LEU A 61 -2.38 10.70 0.62
CA LEU A 61 -1.76 11.90 0.09
C LEU A 61 -2.57 13.09 0.60
N ASP A 62 -1.93 13.97 1.34
CA ASP A 62 -2.50 15.24 1.78
C ASP A 62 -2.17 16.31 0.73
N LEU A 63 -3.21 16.86 0.11
CA LEU A 63 -3.11 17.88 -0.93
C LEU A 63 -3.58 19.22 -0.38
N GLN A 64 -2.85 20.27 -0.75
CA GLN A 64 -3.22 21.65 -0.46
C GLN A 64 -3.08 22.48 -1.74
N ALA A 65 -4.20 23.02 -2.22
CA ALA A 65 -4.21 24.01 -3.29
C ALA A 65 -4.27 25.42 -2.69
N GLN A 66 -3.35 26.30 -3.09
CA GLN A 66 -3.39 27.72 -2.76
C GLN A 66 -4.16 28.47 -3.85
N VAL A 67 -5.36 28.94 -3.51
CA VAL A 67 -6.23 29.67 -4.43
C VAL A 67 -6.04 31.17 -4.20
N SER A 68 -5.58 31.90 -5.21
CA SER A 68 -5.54 33.37 -5.14
C SER A 68 -6.92 33.96 -5.43
N HIS A 69 -7.27 35.02 -4.71
CA HIS A 69 -8.48 35.80 -4.95
C HIS A 69 -8.13 37.29 -4.90
N ARG A 70 -8.70 38.08 -5.83
CA ARG A 70 -8.50 39.53 -5.89
C ARG A 70 -9.77 40.27 -6.30
N GLY A 71 -10.04 41.41 -5.69
CA GLY A 71 -11.07 42.34 -6.09
C GLY A 71 -12.45 42.03 -5.49
N ASN A 72 -13.47 41.94 -6.36
CA ASN A 72 -14.86 41.81 -5.89
C ASN A 72 -15.10 40.41 -5.30
N PRO A 73 -16.05 40.26 -4.35
CA PRO A 73 -16.43 38.96 -3.82
C PRO A 73 -16.74 37.91 -4.88
N THR A 74 -16.28 36.69 -4.64
CA THR A 74 -16.46 35.55 -5.55
C THR A 74 -17.13 34.40 -4.81
N GLN A 75 -18.34 34.03 -5.23
CA GLN A 75 -19.14 32.99 -4.59
C GLN A 75 -18.93 31.60 -5.20
N ASN A 76 -19.37 30.58 -4.47
CA ASN A 76 -19.41 29.17 -4.91
C ASN A 76 -18.05 28.64 -5.41
N VAL A 77 -16.96 29.04 -4.74
CA VAL A 77 -15.61 28.60 -5.06
C VAL A 77 -15.35 27.25 -4.41
N SER A 78 -14.82 26.31 -5.19
CA SER A 78 -14.45 24.97 -4.70
C SER A 78 -13.35 24.36 -5.56
N VAL A 79 -12.54 23.49 -4.96
CA VAL A 79 -11.48 22.75 -5.65
C VAL A 79 -11.82 21.27 -5.63
N ARG A 80 -11.73 20.61 -6.79
CA ARG A 80 -11.79 19.15 -6.88
C ARG A 80 -10.39 18.60 -7.05
N PHE A 81 -10.02 17.67 -6.19
CA PHE A 81 -8.78 16.92 -6.23
C PHE A 81 -9.03 15.52 -6.79
N ARG A 82 -8.17 15.06 -7.70
CA ARG A 82 -8.23 13.73 -8.30
C ARG A 82 -6.85 13.08 -8.27
N ALA A 83 -6.81 11.79 -7.99
CA ALA A 83 -5.64 10.96 -8.25
C ALA A 83 -5.95 10.04 -9.43
N ILE A 84 -5.15 10.15 -10.48
CA ILE A 84 -5.25 9.33 -11.69
C ILE A 84 -4.01 8.45 -11.70
N ASP A 85 -4.19 7.14 -11.77
CA ASP A 85 -3.09 6.18 -11.87
C ASP A 85 -2.27 6.48 -13.13
N ALA A 86 -0.95 6.66 -12.95
CA ALA A 86 -0.07 7.15 -14.01
C ALA A 86 0.15 6.09 -15.11
N ASP A 87 0.04 4.81 -14.77
CA ASP A 87 0.27 3.69 -15.68
C ASP A 87 -0.99 3.37 -16.53
N SER A 88 -2.15 3.27 -15.89
CA SER A 88 -3.42 2.91 -16.54
C SER A 88 -4.24 4.12 -17.02
N GLY A 89 -3.97 5.32 -16.49
CA GLY A 89 -4.76 6.52 -16.74
C GLY A 89 -6.15 6.49 -16.10
N LEU A 90 -6.43 5.53 -15.21
CA LEU A 90 -7.73 5.39 -14.56
C LEU A 90 -7.83 6.30 -13.33
N LEU A 91 -9.02 6.84 -13.07
CA LEU A 91 -9.30 7.59 -11.85
C LEU A 91 -9.27 6.63 -10.65
N ALA A 92 -8.30 6.80 -9.76
CA ALA A 92 -8.19 6.01 -8.54
C ALA A 92 -9.13 6.55 -7.46
N THR A 93 -9.14 7.87 -7.25
CA THR A 93 -9.99 8.51 -6.24
C THR A 93 -10.18 10.01 -6.51
N GLU A 94 -11.23 10.60 -5.95
CA GLU A 94 -11.47 12.05 -5.99
C GLU A 94 -12.09 12.59 -4.70
N GLN A 95 -11.79 13.86 -4.39
CA GLN A 95 -12.40 14.62 -3.30
C GLN A 95 -12.66 16.06 -3.72
N ARG A 96 -13.53 16.75 -2.98
CA ARG A 96 -13.85 18.17 -3.23
C ARG A 96 -13.80 18.97 -1.94
N ALA A 97 -13.08 20.09 -1.97
CA ALA A 97 -13.03 21.07 -0.90
C ALA A 97 -13.82 22.32 -1.31
N SER A 98 -14.70 22.80 -0.43
CA SER A 98 -15.47 24.03 -0.66
C SER A 98 -14.80 25.20 0.04
N LEU A 99 -14.57 26.29 -0.70
CA LEU A 99 -14.11 27.57 -0.15
C LEU A 99 -15.28 28.55 0.05
N GLY A 100 -16.44 28.28 -0.57
CA GLY A 100 -17.63 29.11 -0.41
C GLY A 100 -17.48 30.47 -1.08
N GLU A 101 -17.70 31.54 -0.33
CA GLU A 101 -17.52 32.91 -0.79
C GLU A 101 -16.17 33.46 -0.34
N LEU A 102 -15.39 33.96 -1.30
CA LEU A 102 -14.14 34.65 -1.07
C LEU A 102 -14.39 36.16 -1.15
N THR A 103 -14.19 36.87 -0.05
CA THR A 103 -14.35 38.33 0.03
C THR A 103 -13.02 39.05 0.22
N GLU A 104 -12.04 38.38 0.82
CA GLU A 104 -10.72 38.93 1.11
C GLU A 104 -9.76 38.67 -0.05
N ASP A 105 -8.97 39.69 -0.37
CA ASP A 105 -7.83 39.57 -1.28
C ASP A 105 -6.73 38.74 -0.64
N GLY A 106 -6.09 37.86 -1.41
CA GLY A 106 -4.97 37.05 -0.93
C GLY A 106 -5.11 35.57 -1.30
N TRP A 107 -4.51 34.72 -0.47
CA TRP A 107 -4.45 33.27 -0.69
C TRP A 107 -5.37 32.52 0.25
N HIS A 108 -6.10 31.55 -0.30
CA HIS A 108 -7.08 30.72 0.40
C HIS A 108 -6.72 29.25 0.19
N ALA A 109 -6.52 28.50 1.27
CA ALA A 109 -6.12 27.11 1.20
C ALA A 109 -7.33 26.17 1.06
N ALA A 110 -7.32 25.34 0.03
CA ALA A 110 -8.23 24.21 -0.11
C ALA A 110 -7.47 22.90 0.15
N ASN A 111 -7.91 22.10 1.13
CA ASN A 111 -7.22 20.89 1.56
C ASN A 111 -8.05 19.63 1.28
N ALA A 112 -7.40 18.53 0.93
CA ALA A 112 -8.04 17.21 0.81
C ALA A 112 -7.03 16.08 1.05
N THR A 113 -7.51 14.92 1.54
CA THR A 113 -6.70 13.72 1.70
C THR A 113 -7.18 12.64 0.74
N LEU A 114 -6.34 12.20 -0.21
CA LEU A 114 -6.66 11.14 -1.15
C LEU A 114 -6.02 9.82 -0.70
N ARG A 115 -6.80 8.75 -0.60
CA ARG A 115 -6.27 7.40 -0.32
C ARG A 115 -6.09 6.64 -1.63
N VAL A 116 -4.87 6.19 -1.87
CA VAL A 116 -4.45 5.50 -3.11
C VAL A 116 -3.69 4.22 -2.78
N GLU A 117 -3.52 3.33 -3.77
CA GLU A 117 -2.66 2.15 -3.61
C GLU A 117 -1.19 2.56 -3.51
N ARG A 118 -0.42 1.85 -2.68
CA ARG A 118 1.01 2.10 -2.44
C ARG A 118 1.89 1.40 -3.49
N SER A 119 1.45 1.41 -4.73
CA SER A 119 2.14 0.85 -5.88
C SER A 119 2.08 1.83 -7.03
N GLY A 120 3.24 2.11 -7.64
CA GLY A 120 3.31 2.92 -8.86
C GLY A 120 3.31 4.42 -8.60
N GLY A 121 2.67 5.17 -9.49
CA GLY A 121 2.62 6.62 -9.47
C GLY A 121 1.25 7.18 -9.85
N TYR A 122 1.02 8.45 -9.53
CA TYR A 122 -0.24 9.13 -9.76
C TYR A 122 -0.03 10.52 -10.35
N VAL A 123 -0.90 10.89 -11.29
CA VAL A 123 -1.12 12.28 -11.69
C VAL A 123 -2.20 12.86 -10.78
N LEU A 124 -1.79 13.79 -9.92
CA LEU A 124 -2.68 14.53 -9.04
C LEU A 124 -3.18 15.77 -9.77
N GLU A 125 -4.50 15.92 -9.88
CA GLU A 125 -5.14 17.05 -10.54
C GLU A 125 -5.98 17.84 -9.53
N ALA A 126 -5.77 19.16 -9.48
CA ALA A 126 -6.61 20.10 -8.74
C ALA A 126 -7.32 21.00 -9.76
N THR A 127 -8.64 20.90 -9.85
CA THR A 127 -9.48 21.76 -10.70
C THR A 127 -10.26 22.73 -9.83
N LEU A 128 -10.03 24.03 -10.03
CA LEU A 128 -10.79 25.10 -9.39
C LEU A 128 -12.10 25.32 -10.13
N PHE A 129 -13.17 25.48 -9.38
CA PHE A 129 -14.51 25.76 -9.89
C PHE A 129 -15.07 27.02 -9.27
N ARG A 130 -15.80 27.78 -10.09
CA ARG A 130 -16.69 28.86 -9.67
C ARG A 130 -18.06 28.62 -10.28
N ASP A 131 -19.11 28.64 -9.46
CA ASP A 131 -20.49 28.36 -9.88
C ASP A 131 -20.62 27.03 -10.66
N GLY A 132 -19.86 26.01 -10.22
CA GLY A 132 -19.83 24.69 -10.85
C GLY A 132 -19.11 24.61 -12.20
N ARG A 133 -18.50 25.71 -12.69
CA ARG A 133 -17.72 25.73 -13.93
C ARG A 133 -16.22 25.69 -13.62
N PRO A 134 -15.43 24.87 -14.33
CA PRO A 134 -13.98 24.86 -14.14
C PRO A 134 -13.42 26.21 -14.62
N VAL A 135 -12.54 26.79 -13.82
CA VAL A 135 -11.89 28.07 -14.12
C VAL A 135 -10.38 27.93 -14.26
N ASP A 136 -9.77 27.00 -13.51
CA ASP A 136 -8.34 26.72 -13.57
C ASP A 136 -8.06 25.25 -13.22
N THR A 137 -6.93 24.71 -13.67
CA THR A 137 -6.50 23.34 -13.38
C THR A 137 -4.98 23.23 -13.30
N THR A 138 -4.49 22.69 -12.18
CA THR A 138 -3.08 22.38 -11.96
C THR A 138 -2.90 20.87 -11.83
N ARG A 139 -1.77 20.36 -12.34
CA ARG A 139 -1.39 18.95 -12.23
C ARG A 139 -0.03 18.80 -11.60
N ARG A 140 0.15 17.72 -10.83
CA ARG A 140 1.43 17.32 -10.25
C ARG A 140 1.55 15.81 -10.30
N GLU A 141 2.67 15.32 -10.81
CA GLU A 141 2.98 13.90 -10.82
C GLU A 141 3.71 13.52 -9.53
N VAL A 142 3.35 12.36 -8.98
CA VAL A 142 4.03 11.73 -7.86
C VAL A 142 4.33 10.29 -8.24
N SER A 143 5.55 9.84 -8.03
CA SER A 143 6.01 8.50 -8.35
C SER A 143 6.78 7.88 -7.16
N GLY A 144 7.03 6.58 -7.24
CA GLY A 144 7.76 5.85 -6.21
C GLY A 144 6.94 5.63 -4.94
N MET A 145 5.64 5.36 -5.07
CA MET A 145 4.77 5.22 -3.90
C MET A 145 5.15 4.00 -3.04
N GLU A 146 5.73 2.97 -3.67
CA GLU A 146 6.30 1.80 -3.02
C GLU A 146 7.48 2.11 -2.09
N ALA A 147 8.14 3.26 -2.25
CA ALA A 147 9.23 3.71 -1.39
C ALA A 147 8.72 4.31 -0.06
N LEU A 148 7.43 4.61 0.06
CA LEU A 148 6.86 5.06 1.32
C LEU A 148 6.86 3.91 2.33
N THR A 149 7.61 4.06 3.42
CA THR A 149 7.67 3.07 4.51
C THR A 149 6.37 3.12 5.32
N PRO A 150 5.61 2.01 5.41
CA PRO A 150 4.45 1.90 6.29
C PRO A 150 4.83 2.09 7.75
N GLU A 151 3.91 2.58 8.58
CA GLU A 151 4.15 2.85 10.01
C GLU A 151 4.74 1.63 10.76
N TYR A 152 4.22 0.43 10.50
CA TYR A 152 4.72 -0.81 11.10
C TYR A 152 6.18 -1.13 10.71
N ALA A 153 6.62 -0.68 9.54
CA ALA A 153 7.97 -0.88 9.01
C ALA A 153 8.93 0.26 9.36
N ARG A 154 8.45 1.34 10.00
CA ARG A 154 9.29 2.46 10.47
C ARG A 154 9.96 2.20 11.82
N THR A 155 9.73 1.05 12.43
CA THR A 155 10.41 0.70 13.68
C THR A 155 11.89 0.39 13.41
N GLY A 156 12.77 1.07 14.13
CA GLY A 156 14.20 0.76 14.12
C GLY A 156 14.59 -0.36 15.09
N VAL A 157 13.61 -1.02 15.72
CA VAL A 157 13.85 -2.09 16.68
C VAL A 157 14.14 -3.40 15.97
N SER A 158 15.29 -3.99 16.30
CA SER A 158 15.69 -5.31 15.85
C SER A 158 16.46 -6.04 16.95
N PHE A 159 16.77 -7.31 16.74
CA PHE A 159 17.67 -8.03 17.63
C PHE A 159 19.06 -7.38 17.65
N THR A 160 19.69 -7.32 18.83
CA THR A 160 21.03 -6.72 18.99
C THR A 160 22.09 -7.57 18.30
N GLU A 161 22.84 -6.99 17.35
CA GLU A 161 23.95 -7.65 16.64
C GLU A 161 25.33 -7.19 17.13
N GLN A 162 25.40 -6.49 18.25
CA GLN A 162 26.67 -5.99 18.80
C GLN A 162 27.42 -7.15 19.49
N GLY A 163 28.62 -7.48 19.01
CA GLY A 163 29.36 -8.68 19.46
C GLY A 163 29.69 -8.78 20.96
N THR A 164 29.54 -7.70 21.74
CA THR A 164 29.71 -7.72 23.20
C THR A 164 28.42 -8.01 23.97
N VAL A 165 27.25 -7.86 23.33
CA VAL A 165 25.93 -8.13 23.93
C VAL A 165 25.32 -9.33 23.21
N PRO A 166 25.13 -10.48 23.89
CA PRO A 166 24.52 -11.63 23.24
C PRO A 166 23.10 -11.29 22.77
N THR A 167 22.82 -11.64 21.51
CA THR A 167 21.49 -11.46 20.90
C THR A 167 20.44 -12.27 21.64
N VAL A 168 20.75 -13.54 21.89
CA VAL A 168 19.93 -14.47 22.67
C VAL A 168 20.85 -15.19 23.66
N LEU A 169 20.52 -15.12 24.94
CA LEU A 169 21.15 -15.88 26.00
C LEU A 169 20.16 -16.94 26.49
N VAL A 170 20.58 -18.20 26.45
CA VAL A 170 19.79 -19.33 26.97
C VAL A 170 20.50 -19.86 28.20
N SER A 171 19.76 -19.97 29.31
CA SER A 171 20.25 -20.51 30.57
C SER A 171 19.25 -21.49 31.18
N VAL A 172 19.74 -22.40 32.02
CA VAL A 172 18.89 -23.34 32.76
C VAL A 172 18.50 -22.68 34.08
N GLU A 173 17.19 -22.48 34.27
CA GLU A 173 16.63 -21.94 35.51
C GLU A 173 16.42 -23.05 36.54
N SER A 174 15.86 -24.18 36.11
CA SER A 174 15.61 -25.34 36.97
C SER A 174 15.52 -26.65 36.19
N VAL A 175 15.71 -27.77 36.88
CA VAL A 175 15.53 -29.13 36.35
C VAL A 175 14.72 -29.94 37.36
N ALA A 176 13.60 -30.50 36.91
CA ALA A 176 12.71 -31.34 37.71
C ALA A 176 11.93 -32.30 36.80
N ASP A 177 11.64 -33.51 37.28
CA ASP A 177 10.73 -34.45 36.60
C ASP A 177 11.04 -34.71 35.11
N ASN A 178 12.33 -34.89 34.77
CA ASN A 178 12.80 -35.08 33.38
C ASN A 178 12.45 -33.91 32.43
N ARG A 179 12.29 -32.72 33.02
CA ARG A 179 12.05 -31.45 32.33
C ARG A 179 13.10 -30.43 32.77
N THR A 180 13.53 -29.63 31.81
CA THR A 180 14.44 -28.51 32.02
C THR A 180 13.69 -27.21 31.70
N THR A 181 13.68 -26.29 32.66
CA THR A 181 13.13 -24.94 32.48
C THR A 181 14.24 -24.04 31.99
N LEU A 182 14.07 -23.50 30.78
CA LEU A 182 15.00 -22.60 30.13
C LEU A 182 14.55 -21.15 30.36
N GLN A 183 15.47 -20.32 30.83
CA GLN A 183 15.34 -18.87 30.79
C GLN A 183 16.03 -18.35 29.54
N ILE A 184 15.27 -17.64 28.71
CA ILE A 184 15.67 -17.15 27.39
C ILE A 184 15.61 -15.63 27.45
N GLU A 185 16.76 -14.99 27.47
CA GLU A 185 16.90 -13.54 27.45
C GLU A 185 17.26 -13.07 26.04
N THR A 186 16.55 -12.07 25.53
CA THR A 186 16.79 -11.53 24.19
C THR A 186 17.05 -10.04 24.26
N SER A 187 18.13 -9.60 23.62
CA SER A 187 18.51 -8.18 23.56
C SER A 187 17.93 -7.55 22.29
N LEU A 188 17.20 -6.45 22.46
CA LEU A 188 16.54 -5.71 21.39
C LEU A 188 17.08 -4.27 21.39
N THR A 189 17.48 -3.76 20.23
CA THR A 189 18.01 -2.38 20.10
C THR A 189 17.12 -1.56 19.19
N ASN A 190 16.61 -0.43 19.68
CA ASN A 190 15.99 0.57 18.83
C ASN A 190 17.06 1.45 18.18
N ARG A 191 17.27 1.29 16.88
CA ARG A 191 18.17 2.13 16.07
C ARG A 191 17.45 3.26 15.35
N GLY A 192 16.15 3.39 15.55
CA GLY A 192 15.34 4.48 15.00
C GLY A 192 15.49 5.77 15.81
N ASP A 193 14.91 6.84 15.28
CA ASP A 193 14.96 8.19 15.87
C ASP A 193 13.79 8.49 16.83
N GLU A 194 12.85 7.56 16.97
CA GLU A 194 11.67 7.68 17.82
C GLU A 194 11.55 6.46 18.77
N PRO A 195 10.90 6.61 19.94
CA PRO A 195 10.51 5.47 20.77
C PRO A 195 9.60 4.49 20.02
N SER A 196 9.77 3.20 20.30
CA SER A 196 8.91 2.14 19.75
C SER A 196 8.16 1.42 20.87
N ASP A 197 6.85 1.29 20.68
CA ASP A 197 5.89 0.62 21.56
C ASP A 197 5.20 -0.55 20.84
N ASP A 198 4.31 -1.27 21.55
CA ASP A 198 3.49 -2.38 21.03
C ASP A 198 4.31 -3.53 20.44
N LEU A 199 5.47 -3.77 21.04
CA LEU A 199 6.43 -4.80 20.68
C LEU A 199 6.19 -6.09 21.47
N ARG A 200 6.30 -7.22 20.78
CA ARG A 200 6.17 -8.55 21.37
C ARG A 200 7.22 -9.50 20.82
N THR A 201 7.84 -10.28 21.69
CA THR A 201 8.66 -11.42 21.29
C THR A 201 7.87 -12.72 21.39
N VAL A 202 8.09 -13.60 20.43
CA VAL A 202 7.57 -14.97 20.42
C VAL A 202 8.77 -15.90 20.37
N VAL A 203 8.87 -16.77 21.36
CA VAL A 203 9.90 -17.80 21.45
C VAL A 203 9.28 -19.14 21.14
N VAL A 204 9.89 -19.90 20.23
CA VAL A 204 9.53 -21.28 19.90
C VAL A 204 10.76 -22.15 20.09
N VAL A 205 10.62 -23.22 20.89
CA VAL A 205 11.70 -24.15 21.17
C VAL A 205 11.40 -25.48 20.50
N ARG A 206 12.26 -25.91 19.58
CA ARG A 206 12.09 -27.14 18.78
C ARG A 206 13.19 -28.15 19.09
N GLN A 207 12.82 -29.40 19.32
CA GLN A 207 13.79 -30.48 19.52
C GLN A 207 14.56 -30.69 18.21
N ALA A 208 15.89 -30.70 18.28
CA ALA A 208 16.73 -30.51 17.11
C ALA A 208 16.72 -31.68 16.09
N GLU A 209 16.44 -32.90 16.54
CA GLU A 209 16.49 -34.10 15.69
C GLU A 209 15.16 -34.37 14.97
N SER A 210 14.04 -34.13 15.65
CA SER A 210 12.68 -34.39 15.19
C SER A 210 11.98 -33.13 14.67
N ASN A 211 12.55 -31.95 14.95
CA ASN A 211 12.00 -30.63 14.64
C ASN A 211 10.61 -30.37 15.28
N VAL A 212 10.22 -31.16 16.29
CA VAL A 212 8.95 -31.02 17.01
C VAL A 212 9.05 -29.86 18.01
N VAL A 213 8.02 -29.01 18.04
CA VAL A 213 7.90 -27.94 19.04
C VAL A 213 7.76 -28.55 20.44
N ALA A 214 8.73 -28.26 21.30
CA ALA A 214 8.77 -28.71 22.69
C ALA A 214 8.12 -27.70 23.65
N GLY A 215 8.05 -26.43 23.25
CA GLY A 215 7.41 -25.36 24.01
C GLY A 215 7.50 -24.03 23.29
N SER A 216 6.72 -23.06 23.77
CA SER A 216 6.67 -21.70 23.25
C SER A 216 6.26 -20.72 24.33
N ALA A 217 6.69 -19.47 24.21
CA ALA A 217 6.30 -18.38 25.09
C ALA A 217 6.16 -17.08 24.30
N GLU A 218 5.24 -16.21 24.73
CA GLU A 218 5.11 -14.85 24.22
C GLU A 218 5.43 -13.86 25.34
N THR A 219 6.04 -12.73 25.02
CA THR A 219 6.39 -11.71 26.01
C THR A 219 6.24 -10.31 25.41
N ASP A 220 5.51 -9.44 26.08
CA ASP A 220 5.43 -8.02 25.74
C ASP A 220 6.74 -7.33 26.13
N VAL A 221 7.31 -6.56 25.21
CA VAL A 221 8.62 -5.91 25.38
C VAL A 221 8.51 -4.53 26.04
N GLY A 222 7.32 -3.91 25.98
CA GLY A 222 7.13 -2.54 26.41
C GLY A 222 7.82 -1.53 25.48
N GLN A 223 7.98 -0.30 25.96
CA GLN A 223 8.62 0.77 25.19
C GLN A 223 10.14 0.61 25.12
N ILE A 224 10.72 0.76 23.94
CA ILE A 224 12.16 0.94 23.76
C ILE A 224 12.43 2.33 23.19
N ARG A 225 13.07 3.20 23.98
CA ARG A 225 13.48 4.54 23.53
C ARG A 225 14.52 4.48 22.43
N GLU A 226 14.59 5.55 21.64
CA GLU A 226 15.57 5.73 20.57
C GLU A 226 17.02 5.52 21.06
N GLY A 227 17.79 4.76 20.28
CA GLY A 227 19.19 4.43 20.58
C GLY A 227 19.41 3.53 21.81
N ARG A 228 18.36 2.97 22.41
CA ARG A 228 18.47 2.09 23.60
C ARG A 228 18.42 0.62 23.23
N THR A 229 19.03 -0.17 24.10
CA THR A 229 18.94 -1.62 24.10
C THR A 229 18.20 -2.06 25.36
N GLU A 230 17.16 -2.85 25.19
CA GLU A 230 16.39 -3.46 26.29
C GLU A 230 16.52 -4.99 26.22
N ARG A 231 16.33 -5.65 27.36
CA ARG A 231 16.28 -7.11 27.45
C ARG A 231 14.88 -7.54 27.83
N THR A 232 14.39 -8.58 27.15
CA THR A 232 13.17 -9.28 27.53
C THR A 232 13.49 -10.73 27.88
N THR A 233 12.70 -11.31 28.77
CA THR A 233 12.93 -12.63 29.33
C THR A 233 11.69 -13.49 29.15
N ALA A 234 11.87 -14.67 28.57
CA ALA A 234 10.86 -15.70 28.44
C ALA A 234 11.32 -16.98 29.15
N THR A 235 10.38 -17.72 29.71
CA THR A 235 10.64 -19.02 30.35
C THR A 235 9.90 -20.12 29.60
N VAL A 236 10.62 -21.18 29.20
CA VAL A 236 10.04 -22.33 28.48
C VAL A 236 10.54 -23.63 29.09
N THR A 237 9.62 -24.52 29.45
CA THR A 237 9.94 -25.84 30.00
C THR A 237 9.91 -26.92 28.92
N VAL A 238 11.05 -27.57 28.68
CA VAL A 238 11.25 -28.60 27.66
C VAL A 238 11.66 -29.93 28.29
N PRO A 239 11.52 -31.08 27.59
CA PRO A 239 12.14 -32.33 28.03
C PRO A 239 13.66 -32.17 28.28
N SER A 240 14.18 -32.86 29.29
CA SER A 240 15.63 -32.88 29.55
C SER A 240 16.39 -33.74 28.54
N ASP A 241 17.70 -33.58 28.49
CA ASP A 241 18.66 -34.43 27.75
C ASP A 241 18.55 -34.41 26.21
N TYR A 242 17.91 -33.39 25.63
CA TYR A 242 17.91 -33.15 24.17
C TYR A 242 18.50 -31.79 23.80
N ASN A 243 19.01 -31.69 22.58
CA ASN A 243 19.35 -30.41 21.99
C ASN A 243 18.13 -29.73 21.38
N TYR A 244 18.08 -28.40 21.48
CA TYR A 244 16.97 -27.59 21.00
C TYR A 244 17.43 -26.42 20.15
N TYR A 245 16.68 -26.13 19.08
CA TYR A 245 16.68 -24.83 18.44
C TYR A 245 15.75 -23.89 19.21
N VAL A 246 16.21 -22.68 19.48
CA VAL A 246 15.42 -21.61 20.08
C VAL A 246 15.24 -20.54 19.03
N ASP A 247 14.08 -20.52 18.39
CA ASP A 247 13.70 -19.49 17.43
C ASP A 247 13.00 -18.36 18.17
N VAL A 248 13.42 -17.12 17.91
CA VAL A 248 12.81 -15.93 18.49
C VAL A 248 12.38 -15.02 17.35
N SER A 249 11.12 -14.59 17.37
CA SER A 249 10.55 -13.64 16.43
C SER A 249 10.09 -12.38 17.16
N LEU A 250 10.37 -11.22 16.58
CA LEU A 250 9.92 -9.92 17.06
C LEU A 250 8.76 -9.42 16.22
N TYR A 251 7.68 -9.00 16.87
CA TYR A 251 6.50 -8.46 16.22
C TYR A 251 6.17 -7.06 16.73
N ARG A 252 5.51 -6.28 15.87
CA ARG A 252 4.76 -5.06 16.25
C ARG A 252 3.41 -5.09 15.57
N ASP A 253 2.33 -4.96 16.34
CA ASP A 253 0.95 -5.02 15.83
C ASP A 253 0.67 -6.23 14.91
N GLY A 254 1.30 -7.38 15.21
CA GLY A 254 1.16 -8.61 14.43
C GLY A 254 2.00 -8.69 13.17
N VAL A 255 2.79 -7.67 12.84
CA VAL A 255 3.77 -7.70 11.74
C VAL A 255 5.12 -8.20 12.24
N LEU A 256 5.68 -9.21 11.58
CA LEU A 256 7.03 -9.70 11.86
C LEU A 256 8.06 -8.65 11.47
N LEU A 257 8.85 -8.22 12.43
CA LEU A 257 9.92 -7.22 12.25
C LEU A 257 11.26 -7.88 12.01
N ASP A 258 11.61 -8.87 12.82
CA ASP A 258 12.92 -9.51 12.81
C ASP A 258 12.82 -10.93 13.41
N SER A 259 13.79 -11.79 13.12
CA SER A 259 13.89 -13.14 13.68
C SER A 259 15.33 -13.56 13.89
N THR A 260 15.58 -14.31 14.96
CA THR A 260 16.91 -14.85 15.25
C THR A 260 16.80 -16.27 15.80
N ARG A 261 17.90 -17.01 15.75
CA ARG A 261 17.98 -18.39 16.24
C ARG A 261 19.17 -18.55 17.18
N SER A 262 18.94 -19.26 18.27
CA SER A 262 19.97 -19.77 19.17
C SER A 262 19.79 -21.27 19.40
N VAL A 263 20.63 -21.85 20.25
CA VAL A 263 20.60 -23.27 20.59
C VAL A 263 20.67 -23.48 22.10
N ALA A 264 19.94 -24.48 22.59
CA ALA A 264 20.11 -25.02 23.92
C ALA A 264 20.72 -26.43 23.80
N ASN A 265 21.97 -26.57 24.22
CA ASN A 265 22.67 -27.85 24.19
C ASN A 265 22.51 -28.58 25.53
N LEU A 266 21.42 -29.34 25.69
CA LEU A 266 21.16 -30.12 26.91
C LEU A 266 21.54 -31.59 26.77
N ASP A 267 21.76 -32.09 25.54
CA ASP A 267 22.27 -33.44 25.34
C ASP A 267 23.73 -33.50 25.84
N PRO A 268 24.06 -34.40 26.79
CA PRO A 268 25.41 -34.53 27.31
C PRO A 268 26.41 -35.12 26.30
N THR A 269 25.92 -35.78 25.25
CA THR A 269 26.71 -36.53 24.26
C THR A 269 26.88 -35.83 22.92
N GLN A 270 25.91 -34.99 22.53
CA GLN A 270 25.93 -34.29 21.25
C GLN A 270 25.75 -32.79 21.43
N ARG A 271 26.34 -31.98 20.53
CA ARG A 271 26.13 -30.53 20.48
C ARG A 271 25.81 -30.07 19.08
N ILE A 272 24.93 -29.09 19.00
CA ILE A 272 24.53 -28.41 17.77
C ILE A 272 24.94 -26.94 17.81
N GLN A 273 25.00 -26.34 16.63
CA GLN A 273 25.27 -24.91 16.44
C GLN A 273 24.05 -24.25 15.79
N ALA A 274 23.84 -22.97 16.06
CA ALA A 274 22.69 -22.23 15.51
C ALA A 274 22.80 -22.02 13.99
N ASN A 275 24.02 -21.92 13.46
CA ASN A 275 24.32 -21.74 12.04
C ASN A 275 24.94 -23.03 11.47
N VAL A 276 24.10 -23.94 11.01
CA VAL A 276 24.55 -25.07 10.17
C VAL A 276 24.09 -24.76 8.75
N THR A 277 25.03 -24.52 7.84
CA THR A 277 24.76 -24.50 6.40
C THR A 277 24.29 -25.90 6.02
N GLU A 278 23.04 -26.04 5.58
CA GLU A 278 22.56 -27.28 4.98
C GLU A 278 23.51 -27.66 3.84
N THR A 279 24.15 -28.82 3.95
CA THR A 279 24.89 -29.38 2.82
C THR A 279 23.84 -29.98 1.90
N GLU A 280 23.68 -29.44 0.69
CA GLU A 280 22.91 -30.09 -0.38
C GLU A 280 23.49 -31.49 -0.59
N VAL A 281 22.81 -32.50 -0.05
CA VAL A 281 23.07 -33.87 -0.44
C VAL A 281 22.39 -34.02 -1.79
N ALA A 282 23.18 -34.13 -2.85
CA ALA A 282 22.67 -34.42 -4.18
C ALA A 282 21.87 -35.73 -4.09
N PHE A 283 20.55 -35.63 -4.25
CA PHE A 283 19.68 -36.79 -4.39
C PHE A 283 19.96 -37.40 -5.77
N GLU A 284 20.86 -38.38 -5.83
CA GLU A 284 21.11 -39.15 -7.04
C GLU A 284 20.11 -40.31 -7.11
N VAL A 285 19.19 -40.25 -8.06
CA VAL A 285 18.14 -41.27 -8.31
C VAL A 285 18.72 -42.67 -8.55
N SER A 286 20.00 -42.75 -8.94
CA SER A 286 20.75 -43.99 -9.12
C SER A 286 20.95 -44.81 -7.84
N ASP A 287 20.82 -44.21 -6.65
CA ASP A 287 20.96 -44.93 -5.37
C ASP A 287 19.73 -45.81 -5.04
N PHE A 288 18.65 -45.67 -5.80
CA PHE A 288 17.38 -46.39 -5.61
C PHE A 288 17.03 -47.36 -6.75
N GLU A 289 17.85 -47.45 -7.78
CA GLU A 289 17.66 -48.46 -8.83
C GLU A 289 18.27 -49.80 -8.40
N GLY A 290 17.43 -50.63 -7.76
CA GLY A 290 17.78 -52.02 -7.50
C GLY A 290 17.97 -52.79 -8.81
N GLU A 291 19.08 -53.54 -8.92
CA GLU A 291 19.37 -54.46 -10.01
C GLU A 291 18.14 -55.35 -10.31
N GLN A 292 17.51 -55.14 -11.47
CA GLN A 292 16.41 -55.97 -11.93
C GLN A 292 16.95 -57.35 -12.32
N PRO A 293 16.42 -58.46 -11.76
CA PRO A 293 16.79 -59.79 -12.17
C PRO A 293 16.22 -60.09 -13.56
N THR A 294 17.09 -60.49 -14.48
CA THR A 294 16.76 -60.97 -15.83
C THR A 294 15.89 -62.23 -15.75
N GLY A 295 14.60 -62.08 -16.05
CA GLY A 295 13.65 -63.19 -16.14
C GLY A 295 13.03 -63.28 -17.53
N GLU A 296 13.40 -64.31 -18.28
CA GLU A 296 12.81 -64.70 -19.56
C GLU A 296 11.30 -64.96 -19.47
N ARG A 297 10.53 -64.49 -20.46
CA ARG A 297 9.22 -65.06 -20.81
C ARG A 297 8.92 -64.99 -22.32
N PRO A 298 8.10 -65.93 -22.84
CA PRO A 298 8.24 -66.51 -24.16
C PRO A 298 7.31 -65.91 -25.23
N THR A 299 7.66 -66.24 -26.47
CA THR A 299 7.00 -65.99 -27.76
C THR A 299 5.62 -66.64 -27.92
N ASP A 300 4.68 -65.93 -28.59
CA ASP A 300 3.92 -66.38 -29.78
C ASP A 300 2.92 -65.27 -30.23
N THR A 301 3.02 -64.66 -31.44
CA THR A 301 2.51 -65.10 -32.78
C THR A 301 0.98 -64.81 -32.91
N GLU A 302 0.36 -64.11 -33.88
CA GLU A 302 0.67 -63.43 -35.16
C GLU A 302 -0.58 -62.61 -35.58
N GLY A 303 -0.44 -61.63 -36.50
CA GLY A 303 -1.49 -61.33 -37.48
C GLY A 303 -1.67 -59.86 -37.90
N GLY A 304 -1.10 -59.47 -39.07
CA GLY A 304 -1.63 -58.38 -39.91
C GLY A 304 -0.61 -57.46 -40.59
N GLU A 305 -0.21 -57.79 -41.82
CA GLU A 305 0.52 -56.97 -42.81
C GLU A 305 -0.17 -55.60 -43.06
N SER A 306 0.45 -54.47 -43.44
CA SER A 306 1.53 -54.22 -44.40
C SER A 306 1.98 -52.74 -44.35
N GLY A 307 3.26 -52.49 -44.65
CA GLY A 307 3.70 -51.32 -45.42
C GLY A 307 4.25 -50.11 -44.66
N GLY A 308 5.54 -49.81 -44.89
CA GLY A 308 6.07 -48.44 -44.82
C GLY A 308 7.38 -48.29 -44.05
N GLY A 309 8.50 -48.19 -44.78
CA GLY A 309 9.85 -48.12 -44.24
C GLY A 309 10.20 -46.87 -43.43
N ILE A 310 11.25 -47.02 -42.61
CA ILE A 310 11.86 -46.01 -41.74
C ILE A 310 12.81 -45.12 -42.56
N PRO A 311 12.78 -43.80 -42.37
CA PRO A 311 13.99 -43.07 -41.97
C PRO A 311 13.65 -41.95 -40.95
N GLY A 312 14.40 -41.69 -39.87
CA GLY A 312 15.83 -41.42 -39.82
C GLY A 312 16.08 -39.92 -40.05
N PHE A 313 16.34 -39.14 -38.99
CA PHE A 313 16.85 -37.76 -39.13
C PHE A 313 17.94 -37.47 -38.11
N GLY A 314 19.17 -37.76 -38.50
CA GLY A 314 20.33 -36.99 -38.07
C GLY A 314 20.44 -35.68 -38.86
N LEU A 315 21.02 -34.69 -38.20
CA LEU A 315 21.83 -33.55 -38.69
C LEU A 315 21.61 -33.05 -40.14
N GLY A 316 21.13 -31.79 -40.26
CA GLY A 316 21.58 -30.90 -41.34
C GLY A 316 20.55 -29.94 -41.96
N LEU A 317 20.70 -28.65 -41.63
CA LEU A 317 20.47 -27.46 -42.46
C LEU A 317 19.04 -27.11 -42.95
N GLY A 318 18.50 -26.01 -42.41
CA GLY A 318 17.37 -25.27 -42.99
C GLY A 318 17.18 -23.90 -42.31
N ILE A 319 17.82 -22.86 -42.85
CA ILE A 319 17.66 -21.46 -42.45
C ILE A 319 16.31 -20.94 -42.96
N GLY A 320 15.57 -20.25 -42.08
CA GLY A 320 14.63 -19.20 -42.47
C GLY A 320 13.14 -19.50 -42.24
N ALA A 321 12.57 -18.92 -41.17
CA ALA A 321 11.28 -18.20 -41.17
C ALA A 321 10.67 -18.07 -39.76
N VAL A 322 11.22 -17.22 -38.87
CA VAL A 322 10.43 -16.55 -37.81
C VAL A 322 11.02 -15.16 -37.52
N VAL A 323 11.01 -14.28 -38.53
CA VAL A 323 11.14 -12.81 -38.36
C VAL A 323 9.85 -12.09 -38.78
N LEU A 324 8.82 -12.83 -39.20
CA LEU A 324 7.60 -12.25 -39.78
C LEU A 324 6.40 -12.24 -38.82
N ALA A 325 6.60 -11.80 -37.58
CA ALA A 325 5.50 -11.49 -36.65
C ALA A 325 5.62 -10.09 -36.01
N LEU A 326 6.68 -9.32 -36.29
CA LEU A 326 6.90 -7.99 -35.71
C LEU A 326 6.72 -6.80 -36.68
N ALA A 327 6.14 -7.01 -37.88
CA ALA A 327 5.99 -5.96 -38.89
C ALA A 327 4.54 -5.69 -39.36
N VAL A 328 3.52 -6.03 -38.56
CA VAL A 328 2.10 -5.73 -38.88
C VAL A 328 1.45 -4.70 -37.95
N ALA A 329 2.16 -4.19 -36.93
CA ALA A 329 1.61 -3.15 -36.04
C ALA A 329 2.07 -1.70 -36.34
N SER A 330 2.98 -1.47 -37.31
CA SER A 330 3.56 -0.13 -37.55
C SER A 330 3.12 0.59 -38.83
N VAL A 331 2.12 0.08 -39.59
CA VAL A 331 1.62 0.81 -40.79
C VAL A 331 0.08 0.74 -40.91
N ARG A 332 -0.64 1.08 -39.84
CA ARG A 332 -2.08 1.37 -39.96
C ARG A 332 -2.53 2.57 -39.13
N ARG A 333 -1.91 3.72 -39.39
CA ARG A 333 -2.62 5.00 -39.66
C ARG A 333 -1.64 6.17 -39.74
N SER A 334 -1.19 6.45 -40.96
CA SER A 334 -0.90 7.81 -41.42
C SER A 334 -1.42 7.95 -42.84
N THR A 335 -2.74 8.12 -43.00
CA THR A 335 -3.36 8.89 -44.09
C THR A 335 -4.87 8.90 -43.93
N ASN A 336 -5.43 10.05 -43.58
CA ASN A 336 -6.52 10.70 -44.32
C ASN A 336 -6.65 12.14 -43.81
N GLU A 337 -6.40 13.06 -44.75
CA GLU A 337 -6.80 14.48 -44.86
C GLU A 337 -6.76 15.39 -43.62
#